data_AF-A0A7W1WNR3-F1
#
_entry.id   AF-A0A7W1WNR3-F1
#
_cell.length_a   1.000
_cell.length_b   1.000
_cell.length_c   1.000
_cell.angle_alpha   90.00
_cell.angle_beta   90.00
_cell.angle_gamma   90.00
#
_symmetry.space_group_name_H-M   'P 1'
#
loop_
_entity.id
_entity.type
_entity.pdbx_description
1 polymer ?
#
loop_
_entity_poly.entity_id
_entity_poly.type
_entity_poly.pdbx_seq_one_letter_code
_entity_poly.pdbx_strand_id
1 'polypeptide(L)'
;MNRYRQIQDERGFTLIEMLVVLFIIGLILAIAIPNLKEAGEKAREKADQANRNLISAQADNYYLEFGEYPASVAELVKRGYLRSVPKCPGGKGSYVINRSPGVSSEKRVSCKK
;
A
#
# COMPACT_ATOMS: atom_id res chain seq x y z
N MET A 1 -72.12 -19.63 5.37
CA MET A 1 -71.01 -18.97 4.65
C MET A 1 -69.71 -19.25 5.38
N ASN A 2 -68.99 -20.29 4.95
CA ASN A 2 -67.72 -20.71 5.55
C ASN A 2 -66.59 -19.75 5.14
N ARG A 3 -65.97 -19.07 6.10
CA ARG A 3 -64.69 -18.36 5.89
C ARG A 3 -63.57 -19.18 6.53
N TYR A 4 -62.95 -20.05 5.75
CA TYR A 4 -61.69 -20.66 6.14
C TYR A 4 -60.61 -19.58 6.17
N ARG A 5 -60.21 -19.20 7.39
CA ARG A 5 -59.15 -18.24 7.66
C ARG A 5 -57.82 -18.96 7.45
N GLN A 6 -57.13 -18.67 6.35
CA GLN A 6 -55.77 -19.15 6.12
C GLN A 6 -54.85 -18.53 7.17
N ILE A 7 -54.29 -19.38 8.03
CA ILE A 7 -53.20 -19.01 8.92
C ILE A 7 -51.96 -18.93 8.03
N GLN A 8 -51.42 -17.72 7.84
CA GLN A 8 -50.12 -17.56 7.18
C GLN A 8 -49.07 -18.16 8.11
N ASP A 9 -48.41 -19.20 7.60
CA ASP A 9 -47.35 -19.93 8.28
C ASP A 9 -46.09 -19.06 8.25
N GLU A 10 -45.91 -18.20 9.26
CA GLU A 10 -44.71 -17.37 9.40
C GLU A 10 -43.53 -18.26 9.81
N ARG A 11 -42.90 -18.90 8.82
CA ARG A 11 -41.71 -19.71 9.00
C ARG A 11 -40.54 -18.80 9.40
N GLY A 12 -40.28 -18.74 10.69
CA GLY A 12 -39.16 -17.99 11.26
C GLY A 12 -37.79 -18.63 11.01
N PHE A 13 -36.78 -17.77 10.96
CA PHE A 13 -35.36 -18.10 10.86
C PHE A 13 -34.94 -19.16 11.89
N THR A 14 -34.30 -20.25 11.46
CA THR A 14 -33.81 -21.27 12.41
C THR A 14 -32.39 -20.95 12.89
N LEU A 15 -32.06 -21.34 14.13
CA LEU A 15 -30.70 -21.15 14.67
C LEU A 15 -29.63 -21.88 13.83
N ILE A 16 -29.98 -23.05 13.30
CA ILE A 16 -29.08 -23.84 12.45
C ILE A 16 -28.76 -23.13 11.12
N GLU A 17 -29.71 -22.36 10.59
CA GLU A 17 -29.54 -21.60 9.35
C GLU A 17 -28.52 -20.48 9.52
N MET A 18 -28.57 -19.75 10.65
CA MET A 18 -27.56 -18.77 11.00
C MET A 18 -26.19 -19.40 11.30
N LEU A 19 -26.17 -20.60 11.90
CA LEU A 19 -24.93 -21.33 12.18
C LEU A 19 -24.19 -21.70 10.90
N VAL A 20 -24.88 -22.28 9.92
CA VAL A 20 -24.29 -22.67 8.63
C VAL A 20 -23.79 -21.45 7.87
N VAL A 21 -24.52 -20.33 7.90
CA VAL A 21 -24.11 -19.08 7.24
C VAL A 21 -22.82 -18.53 7.86
N LEU A 22 -22.74 -18.44 9.19
CA LEU A 22 -21.53 -17.97 9.87
C LEU A 22 -20.34 -18.90 9.66
N PHE A 23 -20.58 -20.22 9.59
CA PHE A 23 -19.55 -21.19 9.25
C PHE A 23 -18.95 -20.93 7.87
N ILE A 24 -19.79 -20.76 6.83
CA ILE A 24 -19.33 -20.47 5.47
C ILE A 24 -18.61 -19.12 5.40
N ILE A 25 -19.13 -18.07 6.04
CA ILE A 25 -18.47 -16.75 6.13
C ILE A 25 -17.09 -16.88 6.80
N GLY A 26 -16.99 -17.65 7.88
CA GLY A 26 -15.73 -17.91 8.58
C GLY A 26 -14.70 -18.58 7.69
N LEU A 27 -15.10 -19.58 6.90
CA LEU A 27 -14.22 -20.26 5.93
C LEU A 27 -13.71 -19.29 4.85
N ILE A 28 -14.58 -18.44 4.29
CA ILE A 28 -14.19 -17.45 3.28
C ILE A 28 -13.20 -16.44 3.88
N LEU A 29 -13.48 -15.91 5.07
CA LEU A 29 -12.61 -14.93 5.73
C LEU A 29 -11.23 -15.50 6.07
N ALA A 30 -11.16 -16.77 6.49
CA ALA A 30 -9.90 -17.44 6.78
C ALA A 30 -8.94 -17.45 5.57
N ILE A 31 -9.47 -17.58 4.35
CA ILE A 31 -8.69 -17.56 3.11
C ILE A 31 -8.48 -16.11 2.62
N ALA A 32 -9.48 -15.25 2.73
CA ALA A 32 -9.45 -13.91 2.16
C ALA A 32 -8.49 -12.94 2.91
N ILE A 33 -8.46 -12.98 4.24
CA ILE A 33 -7.66 -12.07 5.07
C ILE A 33 -6.14 -12.17 4.79
N PRO A 34 -5.50 -13.35 4.78
CA PRO A 34 -4.05 -13.44 4.50
C PRO A 34 -3.71 -12.92 3.10
N ASN A 35 -4.51 -13.28 2.10
CA ASN A 35 -4.33 -12.82 0.72
C ASN A 35 -4.41 -11.30 0.60
N LEU A 36 -5.36 -10.67 1.29
CA LEU A 36 -5.49 -9.20 1.30
C LEU A 36 -4.28 -8.52 1.96
N LYS A 37 -3.78 -9.07 3.07
CA LYS A 37 -2.58 -8.54 3.75
C LYS A 37 -1.35 -8.61 2.85
N GLU A 38 -1.11 -9.76 2.23
CA GLU A 38 0.03 -9.96 1.32
C GLU A 38 -0.05 -9.04 0.10
N ALA A 39 -1.24 -8.87 -0.49
CA ALA A 39 -1.44 -7.93 -1.59
C ALA A 39 -1.11 -6.49 -1.16
N GLY A 40 -1.52 -6.09 0.05
CA GLY A 40 -1.20 -4.78 0.62
C GLY A 40 0.31 -4.57 0.85
N GLU A 41 1.02 -5.59 1.33
CA GLU A 41 2.48 -5.53 1.52
C GLU A 41 3.21 -5.44 0.18
N LYS A 42 2.86 -6.29 -0.79
CA LYS A 42 3.41 -6.23 -2.16
C LYS A 42 3.16 -4.87 -2.82
N ALA A 43 1.98 -4.29 -2.64
CA ALA A 43 1.68 -2.96 -3.16
C ALA A 43 2.58 -1.88 -2.52
N ARG A 44 2.85 -1.97 -1.21
CA ARG A 44 3.75 -1.06 -0.50
C ARG A 44 5.19 -1.21 -0.99
N GLU A 45 5.68 -2.43 -1.18
CA GLU A 45 7.04 -2.68 -1.71
C GLU A 45 7.22 -2.12 -3.13
N LYS A 46 6.24 -2.36 -4.01
CA LYS A 46 6.25 -1.80 -5.37
C LYS A 46 6.22 -0.28 -5.38
N ALA A 47 5.37 0.33 -4.55
CA ALA A 47 5.32 1.78 -4.40
C ALA A 47 6.66 2.34 -3.89
N ASP A 48 7.32 1.64 -2.96
CA ASP A 48 8.60 2.06 -2.40
C ASP A 48 9.70 1.98 -3.45
N GLN A 49 9.73 0.91 -4.23
CA GLN A 49 10.64 0.75 -5.35
C GLN A 49 10.42 1.83 -6.43
N ALA A 50 9.18 2.11 -6.80
CA ALA A 50 8.85 3.16 -7.76
C ALA A 50 9.32 4.54 -7.29
N ASN A 51 9.08 4.88 -6.02
CA ASN A 51 9.54 6.13 -5.42
C ASN A 51 11.07 6.22 -5.38
N ARG A 52 11.77 5.15 -4.98
CA ARG A 52 13.24 5.10 -5.01
C ARG A 52 13.77 5.35 -6.42
N ASN A 53 13.23 4.67 -7.41
CA ASN A 53 13.66 4.81 -8.80
C ASN A 53 13.42 6.23 -9.32
N LEU A 54 12.27 6.83 -9.01
CA LEU A 54 11.96 8.21 -9.34
C LEU A 54 12.97 9.18 -8.72
N ILE A 55 13.22 9.07 -7.41
CA ILE A 55 14.14 9.95 -6.69
C ILE A 55 15.58 9.74 -7.19
N SER A 56 16.01 8.51 -7.41
CA SER A 56 17.34 8.20 -7.94
C SER A 56 17.54 8.83 -9.32
N ALA A 57 16.59 8.68 -10.24
CA ALA A 57 16.68 9.30 -11.57
C ALA A 57 16.76 10.83 -11.49
N GLN A 58 16.02 11.47 -10.59
CA GLN A 58 16.12 12.91 -10.37
C GLN A 58 17.43 13.33 -9.70
N ALA A 59 17.96 12.51 -8.79
CA ALA A 59 19.27 12.73 -8.18
C ALA A 59 20.41 12.58 -9.20
N ASP A 60 20.28 11.66 -10.15
CA ASP A 60 21.22 11.50 -11.25
C ASP A 60 21.16 12.73 -12.19
N ASN A 61 19.96 13.24 -12.51
CA ASN A 61 19.82 14.49 -13.27
C ASN A 61 20.47 15.68 -12.55
N TYR A 62 20.28 15.79 -11.23
CA TYR A 62 20.94 16.81 -10.42
C TYR A 62 22.48 16.67 -10.48
N TYR A 63 23.00 15.44 -10.43
CA TYR A 63 24.43 15.18 -10.55
C TYR A 63 24.99 15.61 -11.91
N LEU A 64 24.25 15.43 -13.00
CA LEU A 64 24.66 15.87 -14.34
C LEU A 64 24.79 17.40 -14.44
N GLU A 65 24.01 18.15 -13.66
CA GLU A 65 24.01 19.61 -13.67
C GLU A 65 25.05 20.22 -12.70
N PHE A 66 25.16 19.65 -11.49
CA PHE A 66 25.97 20.23 -10.41
C PHE A 66 27.26 19.46 -10.11
N GLY A 67 27.46 18.28 -10.70
CA GLY A 67 28.62 17.42 -10.45
C GLY A 67 28.64 16.72 -9.09
N GLU A 68 27.60 16.90 -8.28
CA GLU A 68 27.43 16.28 -6.96
C GLU A 68 26.00 15.81 -6.74
N TYR A 69 25.79 14.83 -5.86
CA TYR A 69 24.44 14.37 -5.51
C TYR A 69 23.78 15.32 -4.51
N PRO A 70 22.44 15.48 -4.55
CA PRO A 70 21.74 16.43 -3.70
C PRO A 70 21.85 16.11 -2.21
N ALA A 71 21.95 17.19 -1.42
CA ALA A 71 21.39 17.38 -0.07
C ALA A 71 20.57 16.24 0.54
N SER A 72 19.39 16.17 -0.03
CA SER A 72 18.22 15.51 0.50
C SER A 72 17.18 15.49 -0.62
N VAL A 73 16.13 14.70 -0.44
CA VAL A 73 14.99 14.71 -1.39
C VAL A 73 14.28 16.07 -1.40
N ALA A 74 14.33 16.82 -0.29
CA ALA A 74 13.76 18.17 -0.23
C ALA A 74 14.49 19.17 -1.14
N GLU A 75 15.80 18.99 -1.37
CA GLU A 75 16.55 19.83 -2.30
C GLU A 75 16.09 19.62 -3.74
N LEU A 76 15.82 18.36 -4.13
CA LEU A 76 15.24 18.05 -5.44
C LEU A 76 13.89 18.75 -5.67
N VAL A 77 13.09 18.94 -4.61
CA VAL A 77 11.83 19.70 -4.69
C VAL A 77 12.10 21.19 -4.87
N LYS A 78 12.99 21.76 -4.05
CA LYS A 78 13.34 23.19 -4.12
C LYS A 78 13.88 23.59 -5.50
N ARG A 79 14.63 22.69 -6.14
CA ARG A 79 15.24 22.87 -7.45
C ARG A 79 14.34 22.50 -8.62
N GLY A 80 13.13 21.98 -8.36
CA GLY A 80 12.12 21.68 -9.38
C GLY A 80 12.22 20.30 -10.05
N TYR A 81 13.15 19.43 -9.63
CA TYR A 81 13.24 18.05 -10.14
C TYR A 81 12.10 17.17 -9.63
N LEU A 82 11.56 17.48 -8.44
CA LEU A 82 10.40 16.80 -7.86
C LEU A 82 9.30 17.80 -7.52
N ARG A 83 8.04 17.42 -7.74
CA ARG A 83 6.88 18.25 -7.35
C ARG A 83 6.67 18.31 -5.84
N SER A 84 6.95 17.21 -5.15
CA SER A 84 6.80 17.07 -3.71
C SER A 84 7.63 15.88 -3.23
N VAL A 85 8.01 15.86 -1.95
CA VAL A 85 8.70 14.70 -1.35
C VAL A 85 7.70 13.55 -1.21
N PRO A 86 7.92 12.40 -1.89
CA PRO A 86 7.06 11.23 -1.72
C PRO A 86 7.13 10.72 -0.28
N LYS A 87 6.01 10.23 0.25
CA LYS A 87 5.99 9.58 1.57
C LYS A 87 6.36 8.11 1.44
N CYS A 88 7.00 7.57 2.47
CA CYS A 88 7.25 6.14 2.56
C CYS A 88 5.94 5.33 2.61
N PRO A 89 5.85 4.22 1.87
CA PRO A 89 4.71 3.30 1.97
C PRO A 89 4.59 2.74 3.39
N GLY A 90 3.41 2.92 4.00
CA GLY A 90 3.19 2.64 5.43
C GLY A 90 3.14 3.89 6.31
N GLY A 91 3.37 5.08 5.75
CA GLY A 91 3.07 6.37 6.39
C GLY A 91 4.08 6.85 7.43
N LYS A 92 5.13 6.07 7.71
CA LYS A 92 6.22 6.43 8.63
C LYS A 92 7.53 6.50 7.85
N GLY A 93 8.35 7.50 8.17
CA GLY A 93 9.67 7.67 7.58
C GLY A 93 9.79 8.71 6.47
N SER A 94 10.99 8.87 5.96
CA SER A 94 11.34 9.76 4.86
C SER A 94 12.45 9.17 4.00
N TYR A 95 12.46 9.53 2.72
CA TYR A 95 13.51 9.10 1.80
C TYR A 95 14.82 9.84 2.08
N VAL A 96 15.91 9.09 2.14
CA VAL A 96 17.28 9.59 2.28
C VAL A 96 18.11 9.19 1.07
N ILE A 97 19.04 10.06 0.68
CA ILE A 97 19.92 9.86 -0.49
C ILE A 97 21.34 9.58 0.03
N ASN A 98 21.87 8.42 -0.32
CA ASN A 98 23.27 8.07 -0.10
C ASN A 98 24.15 8.72 -1.17
N ARG A 99 25.03 9.61 -0.75
CA ARG A 99 25.95 10.33 -1.65
C ARG A 99 27.29 9.65 -1.87
N SER A 100 27.48 8.45 -1.29
CA SER A 100 28.77 7.75 -1.39
C SER A 100 29.09 7.40 -2.86
N PRO A 101 30.32 7.69 -3.34
CA PRO A 101 30.76 7.31 -4.67
C PRO A 101 30.83 5.78 -4.78
N GLY A 102 30.26 5.22 -5.85
CA GLY A 102 30.22 3.76 -6.09
C GLY A 102 28.96 3.03 -5.62
N VAL A 103 27.99 3.72 -5.01
CA VAL A 103 26.67 3.13 -4.71
C VAL A 103 25.86 2.98 -6.01
N SER A 104 25.27 1.81 -6.25
CA SER A 104 24.37 1.61 -7.40
C SER A 104 23.13 2.50 -7.29
N SER A 105 22.59 2.96 -8.42
CA SER A 105 21.41 3.85 -8.48
C SER A 105 20.21 3.28 -7.70
N GLU A 106 20.04 1.96 -7.70
CA GLU A 106 18.96 1.28 -6.98
C GLU A 106 19.12 1.27 -5.45
N LYS A 107 20.36 1.35 -4.94
CA LYS A 107 20.67 1.45 -3.50
C LYS A 107 20.90 2.89 -3.03
N ARG A 108 20.84 3.86 -3.95
CA ARG A 108 21.13 5.26 -3.67
C ARG A 108 20.06 5.90 -2.78
N VAL A 109 18.80 5.52 -2.97
CA VAL A 109 17.67 6.07 -2.21
C VAL A 109 17.12 4.98 -1.30
N SER A 110 16.90 5.30 -0.03
CA SER A 110 16.23 4.39 0.90
C SER A 110 15.19 5.13 1.72
N CYS A 111 14.06 4.48 1.97
CA CYS A 111 13.10 4.97 2.96
C CYS A 111 13.64 4.63 4.36
N LYS A 112 13.97 5.65 5.14
CA LYS A 112 14.30 5.49 6.56
C LYS A 112 13.03 5.70 7.38
N LYS A 113 12.54 4.62 8.02
CA LYS A 113 11.38 4.65 8.90
C LYS A 113 11.64 5.43 10.18
#